data_AF-A0A7C5CA72-F1
#
_entry.id   AF-A0A7C5CA72-F1
#
_cell.length_a   1.000
_cell.length_b   1.000
_cell.length_c   1.000
_cell.angle_alpha   90.00
_cell.angle_beta   90.00
_cell.angle_gamma   90.00
#
_symmetry.space_group_name_H-M   'P 1'
#
loop_
_entity.id
_entity.type
_entity.pdbx_description
1 polymer ?
#
loop_
_entity_poly.entity_id
_entity_poly.type
_entity_poly.pdbx_seq_one_letter_code
_entity_poly.pdbx_strand_id
1 'polypeptide(L)'
;MKRIFLAFCVIFLFIFKSFATEGMWLPLLLNDLNEAEMQSLGMKMTADDIYSVNHGSLKDAIVHFGGFCTAEVISDQGLLLTNHHCGYGRIQSHSSLADNYIENGFWAKSFGEELSNPGLFVTFIEKIEDVTKKCLEGVTDDMTEKDRQSQIDKNIEAIKKGFVLKEFEKVQIKPFYKGNQYFLFLTETFNDIRLVGAPPSSIGKFGADTDNWVWPRHTGDFSLFRIYANKDNQPANFSADNVPYRPKHSLPVSIDGVEEGDFTLIFGFPGRTNEYLPATAIDLQANQINPIRIRIRDQSLDVLDKAMRSDPAARIQYASKQ
;
A
#
# COMPACT_ATOMS: atom_id res chain seq x y z
N MET A 1 -5.13 55.92 -6.78
CA MET A 1 -3.88 55.14 -6.67
C MET A 1 -4.05 53.83 -5.89
N LYS A 2 -4.47 53.81 -4.61
CA LYS A 2 -4.64 52.57 -3.83
C LYS A 2 -5.56 51.50 -4.47
N ARG A 3 -6.69 51.90 -5.07
CA ARG A 3 -7.61 50.96 -5.78
C ARG A 3 -7.02 50.38 -7.07
N ILE A 4 -6.19 51.14 -7.77
CA ILE A 4 -5.50 50.70 -9.00
C ILE A 4 -4.37 49.74 -8.64
N PHE A 5 -3.63 50.04 -7.57
CA PHE A 5 -2.60 49.14 -7.03
C PHE A 5 -3.20 47.81 -6.53
N LEU A 6 -4.33 47.86 -5.81
CA LEU A 6 -5.03 46.65 -5.37
C LEU A 6 -5.53 45.81 -6.55
N ALA A 7 -6.08 46.46 -7.59
CA ALA A 7 -6.49 45.78 -8.82
C ALA A 7 -5.30 45.14 -9.54
N PHE A 8 -4.14 45.80 -9.58
CA PHE A 8 -2.91 45.24 -10.14
C PHE A 8 -2.40 44.04 -9.34
N CYS A 9 -2.40 44.09 -8.00
CA CYS A 9 -2.04 42.96 -7.16
C CYS A 9 -2.98 41.75 -7.37
N VAL A 10 -4.28 41.99 -7.47
CA VAL A 10 -5.28 40.93 -7.73
C VAL A 10 -5.06 40.31 -9.12
N ILE A 11 -4.84 41.12 -10.15
CA ILE A 11 -4.51 40.62 -11.50
C ILE A 11 -3.21 39.81 -11.47
N PHE A 12 -2.19 40.27 -10.75
CA PHE A 12 -0.89 39.57 -10.65
C PHE A 12 -1.01 38.20 -9.95
N LEU A 13 -1.94 38.05 -8.99
CA LEU A 13 -2.23 36.77 -8.34
C LEU A 13 -2.87 35.74 -9.29
N PHE A 14 -3.55 36.17 -10.36
CA PHE A 14 -4.16 35.27 -11.34
C PHE A 14 -3.22 34.85 -12.49
N ILE A 15 -2.03 35.44 -12.59
CA ILE A 15 -1.05 35.12 -13.65
C ILE A 15 -0.26 33.84 -13.32
N PHE A 16 -0.05 33.55 -12.03
CA PHE A 16 0.68 32.35 -11.60
C PHE A 16 -0.28 31.15 -11.52
N LYS A 17 -0.39 30.40 -12.61
CA LYS A 17 -0.98 29.06 -12.58
C LYS A 17 0.10 28.05 -12.20
N SER A 18 -0.06 27.42 -11.03
CA SER A 18 0.66 26.19 -10.70
C SER A 18 -0.17 25.00 -11.18
N PHE A 19 0.44 24.10 -11.95
CA PHE A 19 -0.18 22.82 -12.34
C PHE A 19 0.47 21.70 -11.53
N ALA A 20 -0.35 20.75 -11.09
CA ALA A 20 0.12 19.48 -10.55
C ALA A 20 -0.20 18.41 -11.62
N THR A 21 0.83 17.81 -12.19
CA THR A 21 0.69 16.76 -13.22
C THR A 21 0.77 15.36 -12.61
N GLU A 22 1.47 15.22 -11.49
CA GLU A 22 1.63 13.96 -10.77
C GLU A 22 0.59 13.85 -9.63
N GLY A 23 0.20 12.63 -9.29
CA GLY A 23 -0.77 12.41 -8.22
C GLY A 23 -1.04 10.94 -7.89
N MET A 24 -1.59 10.72 -6.70
CA MET A 24 -2.12 9.43 -6.26
C MET A 24 -3.64 9.51 -6.28
N TRP A 25 -4.24 8.92 -7.32
CA TRP A 25 -5.65 9.10 -7.66
C TRP A 25 -6.54 8.02 -7.03
N LEU A 26 -7.76 8.40 -6.64
CA LEU A 26 -8.76 7.43 -6.21
C LEU A 26 -9.29 6.67 -7.44
N PRO A 27 -9.25 5.33 -7.47
CA PRO A 27 -9.66 4.56 -8.64
C PRO A 27 -11.10 4.84 -9.10
N LEU A 28 -12.02 5.10 -8.16
CA LEU A 28 -13.41 5.41 -8.46
C LEU A 28 -13.63 6.72 -9.24
N LEU A 29 -12.62 7.61 -9.25
CA LEU A 29 -12.69 8.93 -9.89
C LEU A 29 -11.95 8.98 -11.24
N LEU A 30 -11.34 7.86 -11.68
CA LEU A 30 -10.47 7.87 -12.86
C LEU A 30 -11.20 8.26 -14.14
N ASN A 31 -12.44 7.80 -14.32
CA ASN A 31 -13.26 8.15 -15.49
C ASN A 31 -13.46 9.67 -15.60
N ASP A 32 -13.76 10.33 -14.48
CA ASP A 32 -14.07 11.76 -14.46
C ASP A 32 -12.81 12.64 -14.54
N LEU A 33 -11.67 12.15 -14.05
CA LEU A 33 -10.49 13.01 -13.79
C LEU A 33 -9.25 12.67 -14.61
N ASN A 34 -9.02 11.40 -14.95
CA ASN A 34 -7.69 10.94 -15.38
C ASN A 34 -7.70 10.10 -16.67
N GLU A 35 -8.82 9.48 -17.05
CA GLU A 35 -8.86 8.52 -18.14
C GLU A 35 -8.39 9.10 -19.48
N ALA A 36 -8.87 10.30 -19.84
CA ALA A 36 -8.46 10.95 -21.08
C ALA A 36 -6.94 11.22 -21.14
N GLU A 37 -6.34 11.62 -20.01
CA GLU A 37 -4.89 11.80 -19.91
C GLU A 37 -4.15 10.47 -20.02
N MET A 38 -4.57 9.44 -19.28
CA MET A 38 -3.97 8.11 -19.35
C MET A 38 -4.03 7.51 -20.77
N GLN A 39 -5.15 7.67 -21.48
CA GLN A 39 -5.28 7.24 -22.87
C GLN A 39 -4.37 8.02 -23.82
N SER A 40 -4.22 9.33 -23.60
CA SER A 40 -3.29 10.16 -24.38
C SER A 40 -1.82 9.75 -24.19
N LEU A 41 -1.50 9.19 -23.03
CA LEU A 41 -0.18 8.65 -22.69
C LEU A 41 0.03 7.20 -23.16
N GLY A 42 -0.97 6.57 -23.74
CA GLY A 42 -0.86 5.25 -24.37
C GLY A 42 -1.70 4.14 -23.74
N MET A 43 -2.41 4.39 -22.63
CA MET A 43 -3.30 3.41 -22.01
C MET A 43 -4.37 2.93 -23.00
N LYS A 44 -4.52 1.61 -23.11
CA LYS A 44 -5.54 0.97 -23.98
C LYS A 44 -6.78 0.47 -23.22
N MET A 45 -6.67 0.38 -21.89
CA MET A 45 -7.77 0.05 -20.99
C MET A 45 -8.67 1.27 -20.77
N THR A 46 -9.84 1.02 -20.21
CA THR A 46 -10.78 2.04 -19.71
C THR A 46 -10.66 2.21 -18.20
N ALA A 47 -11.26 3.26 -17.63
CA ALA A 47 -11.33 3.40 -16.18
C ALA A 47 -12.11 2.24 -15.51
N ASP A 48 -13.12 1.69 -16.18
CA ASP A 48 -13.96 0.58 -15.69
C ASP A 48 -13.16 -0.74 -15.62
N ASP A 49 -12.18 -0.94 -16.51
CA ASP A 49 -11.22 -2.06 -16.43
C ASP A 49 -10.34 -1.95 -15.16
N ILE A 50 -10.01 -0.73 -14.73
CA ILE A 50 -9.19 -0.49 -13.54
C ILE A 50 -10.01 -0.67 -12.25
N TYR A 51 -11.21 -0.09 -12.21
CA TYR A 51 -12.11 -0.17 -11.06
C TYR A 51 -13.57 -0.26 -11.49
N SER A 52 -14.20 -1.40 -11.18
CA SER A 52 -15.64 -1.60 -11.31
C SER A 52 -16.22 -2.24 -10.06
N VAL A 53 -17.48 -1.89 -9.73
CA VAL A 53 -18.27 -2.57 -8.69
C VAL A 53 -19.23 -3.61 -9.27
N ASN A 54 -19.36 -3.65 -10.60
CA ASN A 54 -20.36 -4.47 -11.30
C ASN A 54 -19.78 -5.79 -11.83
N HIS A 55 -18.48 -5.81 -12.14
CA HIS A 55 -17.75 -6.99 -12.60
C HIS A 55 -16.31 -6.98 -12.07
N GLY A 56 -15.55 -8.04 -12.36
CA GLY A 56 -14.14 -8.11 -12.04
C GLY A 56 -13.33 -7.02 -12.76
N SER A 57 -12.42 -6.37 -12.05
CA SER A 57 -11.52 -5.32 -12.56
C SER A 57 -10.11 -5.48 -11.98
N LEU A 58 -9.15 -4.65 -12.39
CA LEU A 58 -7.78 -4.70 -11.84
C LEU A 58 -7.75 -4.59 -10.31
N LYS A 59 -8.68 -3.84 -9.69
CA LYS A 59 -8.80 -3.74 -8.23
C LYS A 59 -8.85 -5.12 -7.55
N ASP A 60 -9.44 -6.11 -8.21
CA ASP A 60 -9.65 -7.45 -7.65
C ASP A 60 -8.39 -8.33 -7.72
N ALA A 61 -7.32 -7.83 -8.34
CA ALA A 61 -6.00 -8.44 -8.32
C ALA A 61 -4.99 -7.66 -7.46
N ILE A 62 -5.31 -6.45 -6.97
CA ILE A 62 -4.40 -5.62 -6.16
C ILE A 62 -4.83 -5.68 -4.68
N VAL A 63 -3.93 -6.15 -3.81
CA VAL A 63 -4.25 -6.38 -2.39
C VAL A 63 -3.36 -5.59 -1.45
N HIS A 64 -3.93 -5.19 -0.33
CA HIS A 64 -3.18 -4.58 0.76
C HIS A 64 -2.53 -5.69 1.58
N PHE A 65 -1.20 -5.82 1.45
CA PHE A 65 -0.41 -6.89 2.05
C PHE A 65 0.04 -6.51 3.47
N GLY A 66 -0.44 -7.26 4.46
CA GLY A 66 -0.11 -7.10 5.87
C GLY A 66 -0.49 -5.75 6.51
N GLY A 67 -1.18 -4.88 5.76
CA GLY A 67 -1.50 -3.52 6.21
C GLY A 67 -0.38 -2.48 5.99
N PHE A 68 0.67 -2.81 5.24
CA PHE A 68 1.83 -1.93 5.06
C PHE A 68 2.45 -1.96 3.65
N CYS A 69 2.19 -2.98 2.85
CA CYS A 69 2.70 -3.11 1.48
C CYS A 69 1.57 -3.36 0.48
N THR A 70 1.90 -3.32 -0.81
CA THR A 70 1.02 -3.79 -1.88
C THR A 70 1.48 -5.17 -2.34
N ALA A 71 0.55 -6.00 -2.78
CA ALA A 71 0.84 -7.22 -3.53
C ALA A 71 -0.19 -7.37 -4.65
N GLU A 72 0.14 -8.21 -5.63
CA GLU A 72 -0.72 -8.45 -6.78
C GLU A 72 -0.92 -9.95 -7.02
N VAL A 73 -2.14 -10.33 -7.39
CA VAL A 73 -2.53 -11.70 -7.71
C VAL A 73 -2.17 -11.99 -9.16
N ILE A 74 -1.29 -12.97 -9.38
CA ILE A 74 -0.71 -13.30 -10.70
C ILE A 74 -1.08 -14.72 -11.17
N SER A 75 -2.02 -15.39 -10.50
CA SER A 75 -2.56 -16.68 -10.96
C SER A 75 -4.01 -16.90 -10.52
N ASP A 76 -4.67 -17.86 -11.18
CA ASP A 76 -6.02 -18.35 -10.86
C ASP A 76 -6.10 -19.19 -9.56
N GLN A 77 -4.95 -19.38 -8.90
CA GLN A 77 -4.79 -20.10 -7.63
C GLN A 77 -4.19 -19.21 -6.54
N GLY A 78 -4.45 -17.91 -6.63
CA GLY A 78 -4.16 -16.96 -5.55
C GLY A 78 -2.67 -16.74 -5.27
N LEU A 79 -1.80 -17.00 -6.26
CA LEU A 79 -0.38 -16.67 -6.15
C LEU A 79 -0.22 -15.14 -6.12
N LEU A 80 0.49 -14.66 -5.10
CA LEU A 80 0.79 -13.26 -4.87
C LEU A 80 2.25 -12.97 -5.18
N LEU A 81 2.49 -11.86 -5.86
CA LEU A 81 3.78 -11.21 -5.99
C LEU A 81 3.81 -9.97 -5.09
N THR A 82 4.90 -9.78 -4.35
CA THR A 82 5.19 -8.56 -3.57
C THR A 82 6.70 -8.41 -3.47
N ASN A 83 7.19 -7.33 -2.85
CA ASN A 83 8.62 -7.14 -2.68
C ASN A 83 9.23 -8.14 -1.67
N HIS A 84 10.51 -8.45 -1.84
CA HIS A 84 11.28 -9.25 -0.88
C HIS A 84 11.30 -8.54 0.49
N HIS A 85 11.47 -7.22 0.52
CA HIS A 85 11.45 -6.45 1.77
C HIS A 85 10.07 -6.46 2.46
N CYS A 86 8.97 -6.56 1.70
CA CYS A 86 7.62 -6.72 2.25
C CYS A 86 7.41 -8.09 2.91
N GLY A 87 7.95 -9.15 2.29
CA GLY A 87 7.96 -10.51 2.85
C GLY A 87 9.02 -10.76 3.92
N TYR A 88 9.96 -9.83 4.12
CA TYR A 88 11.22 -10.08 4.83
C TYR A 88 11.04 -10.49 6.29
N GLY A 89 10.08 -9.89 6.99
CA GLY A 89 9.75 -10.30 8.36
C GLY A 89 9.27 -11.75 8.45
N ARG A 90 8.63 -12.28 7.40
CA ARG A 90 8.19 -13.69 7.32
C ARG A 90 9.31 -14.63 6.90
N ILE A 91 10.13 -14.21 5.95
CA ILE A 91 11.36 -14.94 5.59
C ILE A 91 12.24 -15.10 6.83
N GLN A 92 12.42 -14.02 7.59
CA GLN A 92 13.15 -14.04 8.86
C GLN A 92 12.48 -14.96 9.89
N SER A 93 11.17 -14.89 10.10
CA SER A 93 10.51 -15.70 11.14
C SER A 93 10.62 -17.20 10.90
N HIS A 94 10.78 -17.62 9.64
CA HIS A 94 11.01 -19.01 9.26
C HIS A 94 12.49 -19.39 9.20
N SER A 95 13.40 -18.41 9.30
CA SER A 95 14.84 -18.66 9.21
C SER A 95 15.43 -19.10 10.55
N SER A 96 16.36 -20.03 10.49
CA SER A 96 17.18 -20.48 11.62
C SER A 96 18.64 -20.66 11.19
N LEU A 97 19.53 -21.02 12.11
CA LEU A 97 20.91 -21.38 11.75
C LEU A 97 20.99 -22.64 10.89
N ALA A 98 20.02 -23.57 11.03
CA ALA A 98 19.96 -24.78 10.23
C ALA A 98 19.32 -24.50 8.86
N ASP A 99 18.20 -23.78 8.86
CA ASP A 99 17.42 -23.45 7.67
C ASP A 99 17.41 -21.93 7.47
N ASN A 100 18.47 -21.39 6.88
CA ASN A 100 18.65 -19.95 6.73
C ASN A 100 18.06 -19.44 5.40
N TYR A 101 16.75 -19.16 5.38
CA TYR A 101 16.07 -18.65 4.18
C TYR A 101 16.45 -17.22 3.81
N ILE A 102 16.95 -16.41 4.77
CA ILE A 102 17.50 -15.09 4.48
C ILE A 102 18.71 -15.22 3.53
N GLU A 103 19.61 -16.18 3.79
CA GLU A 103 20.83 -16.37 3.03
C GLU A 103 20.63 -17.20 1.76
N ASN A 104 19.83 -18.26 1.86
CA ASN A 104 19.71 -19.27 0.81
C ASN A 104 18.46 -19.11 -0.07
N GLY A 105 17.52 -18.24 0.34
CA GLY A 105 16.19 -18.20 -0.24
C GLY A 105 15.33 -19.39 0.18
N PHE A 106 14.10 -19.42 -0.32
CA PHE A 106 13.13 -20.47 -0.06
C PHE A 106 12.28 -20.69 -1.32
N TRP A 107 11.93 -21.94 -1.63
CA TRP A 107 11.09 -22.29 -2.79
C TRP A 107 10.29 -23.57 -2.49
N ALA A 108 9.00 -23.42 -2.21
CA ALA A 108 8.09 -24.54 -2.06
C ALA A 108 7.89 -25.26 -3.41
N LYS A 109 8.12 -26.57 -3.46
CA LYS A 109 7.93 -27.37 -4.70
C LYS A 109 6.50 -27.89 -4.84
N SER A 110 5.70 -27.76 -3.80
CA SER A 110 4.31 -28.21 -3.75
C SER A 110 3.50 -27.37 -2.76
N PHE A 111 2.17 -27.37 -2.87
CA PHE A 111 1.28 -26.68 -1.91
C PHE A 111 1.47 -27.12 -0.46
N GLY A 112 1.93 -28.36 -0.23
CA GLY A 112 2.20 -28.88 1.11
C GLY A 112 3.50 -28.34 1.74
N GLU A 113 4.39 -27.77 0.94
CA GLU A 113 5.65 -27.18 1.41
C GLU A 113 5.53 -25.67 1.70
N GLU A 114 4.43 -25.02 1.31
CA GLU A 114 4.22 -23.59 1.54
C GLU A 114 4.10 -23.28 3.04
N LEU A 115 4.87 -22.30 3.52
CA LEU A 115 5.01 -22.04 4.97
C LEU A 115 3.92 -21.07 5.46
N SER A 116 3.11 -21.52 6.43
CA SER A 116 2.07 -20.70 7.05
C SER A 116 2.65 -19.50 7.81
N ASN A 117 1.98 -18.34 7.72
CA ASN A 117 2.41 -17.10 8.38
C ASN A 117 1.34 -16.56 9.33
N PRO A 118 1.29 -17.04 10.59
CA PRO A 118 0.36 -16.53 11.58
C PRO A 118 0.42 -15.00 11.71
N GLY A 119 -0.73 -14.35 11.62
CA GLY A 119 -0.86 -12.89 11.72
C GLY A 119 -0.47 -12.13 10.45
N LEU A 120 -0.05 -12.79 9.36
CA LEU A 120 -0.08 -12.18 8.03
C LEU A 120 -1.50 -12.27 7.46
N PHE A 121 -1.91 -11.22 6.75
CA PHE A 121 -3.18 -11.18 6.04
C PHE A 121 -3.03 -10.39 4.75
N VAL A 122 -3.97 -10.57 3.84
CA VAL A 122 -4.18 -9.64 2.71
C VAL A 122 -5.61 -9.15 2.70
N THR A 123 -5.80 -7.91 2.31
CA THR A 123 -7.12 -7.28 2.25
C THR A 123 -7.44 -6.82 0.84
N PHE A 124 -8.57 -7.28 0.31
CA PHE A 124 -9.15 -6.82 -0.95
C PHE A 124 -10.06 -5.62 -0.72
N ILE A 125 -10.13 -4.73 -1.71
CA ILE A 125 -11.11 -3.64 -1.74
C ILE A 125 -12.32 -4.10 -2.56
N GLU A 126 -13.43 -4.34 -1.87
CA GLU A 126 -14.69 -4.76 -2.50
C GLU A 126 -15.41 -3.56 -3.12
N LYS A 127 -15.50 -2.45 -2.39
CA LYS A 127 -16.20 -1.23 -2.82
C LYS A 127 -15.59 0.00 -2.17
N ILE A 128 -15.55 1.09 -2.93
CA ILE A 128 -15.29 2.46 -2.47
C ILE A 128 -16.53 3.31 -2.71
N GLU A 129 -16.94 4.11 -1.71
CA GLU A 129 -18.10 5.00 -1.78
C GLU A 129 -17.78 6.36 -1.14
N ASP A 130 -18.16 7.46 -1.78
CA ASP A 130 -18.14 8.80 -1.15
C ASP A 130 -19.27 8.90 -0.13
N VAL A 131 -18.89 9.07 1.15
CA VAL A 131 -19.82 9.23 2.27
C VAL A 131 -19.68 10.59 2.94
N THR A 132 -19.02 11.56 2.29
CA THR A 132 -18.71 12.89 2.82
C THR A 132 -19.95 13.58 3.39
N LYS A 133 -21.05 13.60 2.62
CA LYS A 133 -22.30 14.25 3.06
C LYS A 133 -22.86 13.64 4.34
N LYS A 134 -22.81 12.31 4.47
CA LYS A 134 -23.29 11.60 5.68
C LYS A 134 -22.35 11.83 6.85
N CYS A 135 -21.03 11.84 6.62
CA CYS A 135 -20.05 12.07 7.67
C CYS A 135 -20.11 13.50 8.23
N LEU A 136 -20.37 14.50 7.38
CA LEU A 136 -20.44 15.92 7.77
C LEU A 136 -21.85 16.39 8.15
N GLU A 137 -22.82 15.48 8.24
CA GLU A 137 -24.19 15.84 8.62
C GLU A 137 -24.23 16.48 10.02
N GLY A 138 -24.84 17.67 10.10
CA GLY A 138 -24.94 18.43 11.36
C GLY A 138 -23.64 19.09 11.82
N VAL A 139 -22.55 19.01 11.06
CA VAL A 139 -21.32 19.76 11.32
C VAL A 139 -21.48 21.20 10.84
N THR A 140 -21.16 22.18 11.69
CA THR A 140 -21.23 23.62 11.35
C THR A 140 -19.92 24.33 11.66
N ASP A 141 -19.70 25.49 11.04
CA ASP A 141 -18.48 26.30 11.20
C ASP A 141 -18.34 26.91 12.61
N ASP A 142 -19.44 27.00 13.36
CA ASP A 142 -19.46 27.53 14.73
C ASP A 142 -19.03 26.50 15.80
N MET A 143 -18.85 25.24 15.42
CA MET A 143 -18.44 24.18 16.34
C MET A 143 -16.97 24.32 16.75
N THR A 144 -16.66 23.95 18.00
CA THR A 144 -15.25 23.73 18.37
C THR A 144 -14.70 22.52 17.61
N GLU A 145 -13.40 22.48 17.34
CA GLU A 145 -12.77 21.33 16.65
C GLU A 145 -13.05 19.99 17.36
N LYS A 146 -13.11 20.02 18.69
CA LYS A 146 -13.43 18.83 19.50
C LYS A 146 -14.86 18.37 19.25
N ASP A 147 -15.83 19.29 19.28
CA ASP A 147 -17.25 18.96 19.07
C ASP A 147 -17.51 18.55 17.62
N ARG A 148 -16.86 19.22 16.67
CA ARG A 148 -16.84 18.85 15.25
C ARG A 148 -16.35 17.42 15.05
N GLN A 149 -15.18 17.07 15.59
CA GLN A 149 -14.66 15.71 15.49
C GLN A 149 -15.59 14.70 16.18
N SER A 150 -16.13 15.03 17.36
CA SER A 150 -17.07 14.15 18.06
C SER A 150 -18.35 13.90 17.24
N GLN A 151 -18.87 14.92 16.56
CA GLN A 151 -20.05 14.76 15.70
C GLN A 151 -19.75 13.88 14.48
N ILE A 152 -18.59 14.10 13.84
CA ILE A 152 -18.12 13.27 12.71
C ILE A 152 -17.96 11.81 13.13
N ASP A 153 -17.35 11.55 14.30
CA ASP A 153 -17.17 10.20 14.81
C ASP A 153 -18.52 9.50 15.07
N LYS A 154 -19.51 10.23 15.63
CA LYS A 154 -20.87 9.70 15.80
C LYS A 154 -21.50 9.34 14.45
N ASN A 155 -21.37 10.20 13.45
CA ASN A 155 -21.91 9.97 12.11
C ASN A 155 -21.25 8.76 11.45
N ILE A 156 -19.91 8.65 11.55
CA ILE A 156 -19.14 7.51 11.04
C ILE A 156 -19.62 6.19 11.68
N GLU A 157 -19.81 6.17 12.99
CA GLU A 157 -20.29 4.96 13.68
C GLU A 157 -21.74 4.63 13.33
N ALA A 158 -22.59 5.63 13.09
CA ALA A 158 -23.96 5.42 12.59
C ALA A 158 -23.96 4.80 11.18
N ILE A 159 -23.10 5.28 10.27
CA ILE A 159 -22.96 4.71 8.92
C ILE A 159 -22.52 3.25 9.00
N LYS A 160 -21.48 2.95 9.78
CA LYS A 160 -20.96 1.57 9.93
C LYS A 160 -22.02 0.61 10.46
N LYS A 161 -22.84 1.02 11.42
CA LYS A 161 -23.94 0.20 11.96
C LYS A 161 -25.02 -0.17 10.94
N GLY A 162 -25.10 0.55 9.82
CA GLY A 162 -26.02 0.24 8.73
C GLY A 162 -25.61 -0.95 7.87
N PHE A 163 -24.39 -1.49 8.04
CA PHE A 163 -23.90 -2.62 7.25
C PHE A 163 -24.06 -3.95 7.99
N VAL A 164 -24.59 -4.95 7.29
CA VAL A 164 -24.54 -6.35 7.72
C VAL A 164 -23.29 -6.97 7.10
N LEU A 165 -22.28 -7.23 7.93
CA LEU A 165 -20.96 -7.70 7.49
C LEU A 165 -20.79 -9.18 7.77
N LYS A 166 -20.13 -9.89 6.84
CA LYS A 166 -19.60 -11.23 7.11
C LYS A 166 -18.39 -11.15 8.04
N GLU A 167 -17.97 -12.30 8.59
CA GLU A 167 -16.88 -12.41 9.58
C GLU A 167 -15.58 -11.69 9.17
N PHE A 168 -15.21 -11.76 7.89
CA PHE A 168 -13.97 -11.21 7.37
C PHE A 168 -14.15 -9.91 6.57
N GLU A 169 -15.37 -9.39 6.50
CA GLU A 169 -15.67 -8.12 5.88
C GLU A 169 -15.53 -6.97 6.89
N LYS A 170 -15.04 -5.83 6.44
CA LYS A 170 -14.92 -4.61 7.25
C LYS A 170 -15.35 -3.39 6.44
N VAL A 171 -15.95 -2.44 7.15
CA VAL A 171 -16.21 -1.09 6.64
C VAL A 171 -15.23 -0.14 7.30
N GLN A 172 -14.38 0.48 6.49
CA GLN A 172 -13.47 1.52 6.93
C GLN A 172 -13.91 2.85 6.33
N ILE A 173 -14.02 3.90 7.14
CA ILE A 173 -14.26 5.25 6.66
C ILE A 173 -12.99 6.05 6.93
N LYS A 174 -12.41 6.63 5.89
CA LYS A 174 -11.14 7.35 5.97
C LYS A 174 -11.32 8.81 5.53
N PRO A 175 -10.73 9.77 6.27
CA PRO A 175 -10.72 11.16 5.84
C PRO A 175 -9.72 11.36 4.69
N PHE A 176 -10.14 12.10 3.68
CA PHE A 176 -9.33 12.58 2.57
C PHE A 176 -9.27 14.11 2.62
N TYR A 177 -8.25 14.68 1.96
CA TYR A 177 -8.05 16.13 1.91
C TYR A 177 -8.11 16.80 3.29
N LYS A 178 -7.40 16.23 4.27
CA LYS A 178 -7.37 16.68 5.69
C LYS A 178 -8.76 16.76 6.35
N GLY A 179 -9.69 15.88 5.97
CA GLY A 179 -11.04 15.80 6.55
C GLY A 179 -12.08 16.66 5.84
N ASN A 180 -11.78 17.14 4.64
CA ASN A 180 -12.77 17.79 3.77
C ASN A 180 -13.64 16.77 3.01
N GLN A 181 -13.17 15.54 2.84
CA GLN A 181 -13.92 14.44 2.24
C GLN A 181 -13.76 13.17 3.05
N TYR A 182 -14.72 12.25 2.93
CA TYR A 182 -14.71 10.96 3.60
C TYR A 182 -15.12 9.87 2.62
N PHE A 183 -14.25 8.87 2.46
CA PHE A 183 -14.52 7.71 1.62
C PHE A 183 -14.65 6.46 2.48
N LEU A 184 -15.68 5.69 2.18
CA LEU A 184 -15.95 4.38 2.75
C LEU A 184 -15.29 3.32 1.87
N PHE A 185 -14.63 2.35 2.50
CA PHE A 185 -14.04 1.17 1.89
C PHE A 185 -14.69 -0.05 2.51
N LEU A 186 -15.44 -0.81 1.71
CA LEU A 186 -15.82 -2.18 2.06
C LEU A 186 -14.66 -3.08 1.65
N THR A 187 -14.20 -3.90 2.58
CA THR A 187 -13.00 -4.72 2.39
C THR A 187 -13.23 -6.14 2.86
N GLU A 188 -12.59 -7.11 2.22
CA GLU A 188 -12.59 -8.52 2.63
C GLU A 188 -11.15 -8.96 2.93
N THR A 189 -10.92 -9.63 4.07
CA THR A 189 -9.56 -9.95 4.55
C THR A 189 -9.32 -11.46 4.67
N PHE A 190 -8.27 -11.94 4.02
CA PHE A 190 -7.80 -13.33 4.08
C PHE A 190 -6.64 -13.46 5.08
N ASN A 191 -6.76 -14.40 6.02
CA ASN A 191 -5.82 -14.57 7.13
C ASN A 191 -4.89 -15.79 6.99
N ASP A 192 -5.08 -16.65 5.99
CA ASP A 192 -4.19 -17.78 5.69
C ASP A 192 -3.34 -17.46 4.47
N ILE A 193 -2.19 -16.82 4.72
CA ILE A 193 -1.24 -16.39 3.68
C ILE A 193 0.06 -17.16 3.87
N ARG A 194 0.45 -17.94 2.86
CA ARG A 194 1.60 -18.84 2.96
C ARG A 194 2.76 -18.37 2.09
N LEU A 195 3.99 -18.51 2.58
CA LEU A 195 5.20 -18.18 1.83
C LEU A 195 5.44 -19.29 0.81
N VAL A 196 5.57 -18.90 -0.46
CA VAL A 196 5.78 -19.81 -1.60
C VAL A 196 7.23 -19.76 -2.04
N GLY A 197 7.79 -18.57 -2.15
CA GLY A 197 9.13 -18.39 -2.69
C GLY A 197 9.77 -17.07 -2.30
N ALA A 198 11.08 -17.07 -2.10
CA ALA A 198 11.88 -15.87 -1.92
C ALA A 198 13.30 -16.13 -2.45
N PRO A 199 13.88 -15.20 -3.23
CA PRO A 199 15.28 -15.28 -3.58
C PRO A 199 16.16 -15.12 -2.33
N PRO A 200 17.43 -15.56 -2.37
CA PRO A 200 18.39 -15.22 -1.32
C PRO A 200 18.54 -13.69 -1.20
N SER A 201 18.84 -13.20 0.00
CA SER A 201 19.02 -11.75 0.24
C SER A 201 20.10 -11.12 -0.62
N SER A 202 21.08 -11.88 -1.09
CA SER A 202 22.09 -11.40 -2.05
C SER A 202 21.46 -10.94 -3.38
N ILE A 203 20.26 -11.41 -3.72
CA ILE A 203 19.46 -10.96 -4.87
C ILE A 203 18.34 -10.03 -4.39
N GLY A 204 17.55 -10.47 -3.41
CA GLY A 204 16.35 -9.77 -2.92
C GLY A 204 16.62 -8.40 -2.31
N LYS A 205 17.85 -8.15 -1.87
CA LYS A 205 18.34 -6.85 -1.40
C LYS A 205 19.79 -6.60 -1.82
N PHE A 206 20.13 -6.97 -3.06
CA PHE A 206 21.44 -6.66 -3.65
C PHE A 206 21.76 -5.16 -3.49
N GLY A 207 23.00 -4.86 -3.07
CA GLY A 207 23.45 -3.51 -2.72
C GLY A 207 23.03 -3.01 -1.32
N ALA A 208 22.00 -3.62 -0.73
CA ALA A 208 21.46 -3.33 0.61
C ALA A 208 21.37 -1.81 0.87
N ASP A 209 21.93 -1.34 1.99
CA ASP A 209 21.85 0.08 2.40
C ASP A 209 22.57 1.02 1.43
N THR A 210 23.62 0.57 0.75
CA THR A 210 24.40 1.41 -0.18
C THR A 210 23.60 1.80 -1.41
N ASP A 211 22.82 0.84 -1.93
CA ASP A 211 22.01 1.06 -3.14
C ASP A 211 20.58 1.47 -2.80
N ASN A 212 20.18 1.45 -1.52
CA ASN A 212 18.85 1.87 -1.12
C ASN A 212 18.62 3.36 -1.47
N TRP A 213 17.45 3.68 -2.04
CA TRP A 213 17.12 4.99 -2.60
C TRP A 213 18.03 5.48 -3.76
N VAL A 214 18.81 4.59 -4.39
CA VAL A 214 19.68 4.92 -5.54
C VAL A 214 19.15 4.31 -6.84
N TRP A 215 19.34 5.08 -7.94
CA TRP A 215 19.27 4.65 -9.33
C TRP A 215 20.63 4.96 -10.00
N PRO A 216 21.25 4.08 -10.83
CA PRO A 216 20.78 2.77 -11.31
C PRO A 216 20.57 1.72 -10.22
N ARG A 217 19.70 0.74 -10.48
CA ARG A 217 19.37 -0.32 -9.51
C ARG A 217 19.39 -1.71 -10.15
N HIS A 218 19.89 -2.70 -9.41
CA HIS A 218 20.06 -4.09 -9.88
C HIS A 218 19.52 -5.13 -8.87
N THR A 219 18.55 -4.74 -8.04
CA THR A 219 17.97 -5.60 -6.99
C THR A 219 16.79 -6.40 -7.53
N GLY A 220 16.79 -7.72 -7.33
CA GLY A 220 15.63 -8.59 -7.60
C GLY A 220 14.67 -8.61 -6.42
N ASP A 221 14.09 -7.47 -6.06
CA ASP A 221 13.28 -7.27 -4.86
C ASP A 221 11.87 -7.86 -4.99
N PHE A 222 11.76 -9.19 -4.89
CA PHE A 222 10.48 -9.89 -4.92
C PHE A 222 10.39 -11.06 -3.93
N SER A 223 9.17 -11.40 -3.53
CA SER A 223 8.82 -12.64 -2.85
C SER A 223 7.41 -13.07 -3.26
N LEU A 224 7.15 -14.37 -3.15
CA LEU A 224 5.92 -15.02 -3.55
C LEU A 224 5.19 -15.56 -2.34
N PHE A 225 3.90 -15.27 -2.26
CA PHE A 225 2.99 -15.79 -1.27
C PHE A 225 1.77 -16.42 -1.95
N ARG A 226 0.93 -17.13 -1.21
CA ARG A 226 -0.35 -17.63 -1.70
C ARG A 226 -1.46 -17.38 -0.70
N ILE A 227 -2.61 -16.97 -1.23
CA ILE A 227 -3.85 -16.83 -0.47
C ILE A 227 -4.52 -18.20 -0.37
N TYR A 228 -4.88 -18.61 0.84
CA TYR A 228 -5.70 -19.78 1.10
C TYR A 228 -7.09 -19.37 1.61
N ALA A 229 -8.08 -20.16 1.24
CA ALA A 229 -9.48 -19.96 1.55
C ALA A 229 -10.13 -21.26 2.04
N ASN A 230 -11.32 -21.16 2.60
CA ASN A 230 -12.13 -22.36 2.90
C ASN A 230 -12.63 -23.02 1.60
N LYS A 231 -13.34 -24.15 1.73
CA LYS A 231 -13.88 -24.93 0.60
C LYS A 231 -14.87 -24.15 -0.27
N ASP A 232 -15.49 -23.11 0.27
CA ASP A 232 -16.44 -22.23 -0.42
C ASP A 232 -15.75 -21.01 -1.06
N ASN A 233 -14.41 -21.00 -1.12
CA ASN A 233 -13.59 -19.91 -1.63
C ASN A 233 -13.76 -18.59 -0.84
N GLN A 234 -14.16 -18.67 0.43
CA GLN A 234 -14.30 -17.54 1.33
C GLN A 234 -13.08 -17.40 2.24
N PRO A 235 -12.80 -16.20 2.76
CA PRO A 235 -11.72 -16.01 3.69
C PRO A 235 -11.90 -16.88 4.94
N ALA A 236 -10.78 -17.37 5.45
CA ALA A 236 -10.73 -18.17 6.65
C ALA A 236 -9.44 -17.92 7.40
N ASN A 237 -9.44 -18.25 8.69
CA ASN A 237 -8.21 -18.44 9.43
C ASN A 237 -7.50 -19.72 8.96
N PHE A 238 -6.23 -19.87 9.33
CA PHE A 238 -5.45 -21.04 8.97
C PHE A 238 -6.15 -22.37 9.33
N SER A 239 -6.20 -23.27 8.35
CA SER A 239 -6.58 -24.66 8.51
C SER A 239 -5.77 -25.51 7.54
N ALA A 240 -5.42 -26.73 7.95
CA ALA A 240 -4.78 -27.71 7.06
C ALA A 240 -5.67 -28.08 5.87
N ASP A 241 -7.00 -27.93 6.01
CA ASP A 241 -7.99 -28.24 4.97
C ASP A 241 -8.28 -27.07 4.02
N ASN A 242 -7.70 -25.89 4.27
CA ASN A 242 -7.86 -24.75 3.37
C ASN A 242 -7.22 -25.05 2.00
N VAL A 243 -7.81 -24.48 0.96
CA VAL A 243 -7.37 -24.66 -0.43
C VAL A 243 -6.91 -23.34 -1.04
N PRO A 244 -6.08 -23.35 -2.10
CA PRO A 244 -5.73 -22.13 -2.82
C PRO A 244 -6.96 -21.32 -3.23
N TYR A 245 -6.95 -20.03 -2.90
CA TYR A 245 -8.01 -19.09 -3.26
C TYR A 245 -8.09 -18.91 -4.77
N ARG A 246 -9.30 -18.88 -5.30
CA ARG A 246 -9.60 -18.57 -6.71
C ARG A 246 -10.04 -17.11 -6.80
N PRO A 247 -9.22 -16.21 -7.34
CA PRO A 247 -9.53 -14.80 -7.37
C PRO A 247 -10.59 -14.45 -8.42
N LYS A 248 -11.25 -13.30 -8.25
CA LYS A 248 -12.15 -12.73 -9.26
C LYS A 248 -11.39 -12.26 -10.50
N HIS A 249 -10.12 -11.86 -10.33
CA HIS A 249 -9.22 -11.43 -11.39
C HIS A 249 -7.76 -11.77 -11.01
N SER A 250 -6.90 -11.99 -12.01
CA SER A 250 -5.45 -12.14 -11.81
C SER A 250 -4.72 -11.49 -12.97
N LEU A 251 -3.58 -10.86 -12.70
CA LEU A 251 -2.80 -10.16 -13.70
C LEU A 251 -2.04 -11.15 -14.59
N PRO A 252 -2.19 -11.09 -15.93
CA PRO A 252 -1.28 -11.78 -16.83
C PRO A 252 0.11 -11.13 -16.74
N VAL A 253 1.16 -11.95 -16.81
CA VAL A 253 2.55 -11.48 -16.82
C VAL A 253 3.06 -11.45 -18.26
N SER A 254 3.39 -10.26 -18.75
CA SER A 254 4.01 -10.09 -20.07
C SER A 254 5.45 -10.61 -20.06
N ILE A 255 5.87 -11.21 -21.17
CA ILE A 255 7.26 -11.62 -21.43
C ILE A 255 7.91 -10.80 -22.56
N ASP A 256 7.21 -9.79 -23.06
CA ASP A 256 7.64 -9.01 -24.22
C ASP A 256 8.66 -7.90 -23.86
N GLY A 257 8.87 -7.65 -22.56
CA GLY A 257 9.77 -6.62 -22.07
C GLY A 257 9.11 -5.25 -21.91
N VAL A 258 9.94 -4.21 -21.79
CA VAL A 258 9.54 -2.80 -21.65
C VAL A 258 10.52 -1.92 -22.42
N GLU A 259 10.02 -0.82 -22.97
CA GLU A 259 10.82 0.18 -23.71
C GLU A 259 10.60 1.59 -23.15
N GLU A 260 11.51 2.51 -23.48
CA GLU A 260 11.37 3.93 -23.11
C GLU A 260 10.12 4.53 -23.75
N GLY A 261 9.25 5.14 -22.94
CA GLY A 261 8.01 5.76 -23.39
C GLY A 261 6.78 4.86 -23.28
N ASP A 262 6.92 3.61 -22.86
CA ASP A 262 5.77 2.75 -22.57
C ASP A 262 4.90 3.32 -21.44
N PHE A 263 3.58 3.21 -21.61
CA PHE A 263 2.63 3.58 -20.56
C PHE A 263 2.75 2.63 -19.38
N THR A 264 2.90 3.17 -18.17
CA THR A 264 2.91 2.39 -16.93
C THR A 264 1.80 2.84 -15.99
N LEU A 265 1.01 1.89 -15.48
CA LEU A 265 0.05 2.11 -14.41
C LEU A 265 0.56 1.42 -13.13
N ILE A 266 0.77 2.19 -12.06
CA ILE A 266 1.09 1.66 -10.74
C ILE A 266 -0.15 1.79 -9.85
N PHE A 267 -0.64 0.67 -9.33
CA PHE A 267 -1.82 0.61 -8.48
C PHE A 267 -1.44 -0.04 -7.14
N GLY A 268 -1.58 0.70 -6.04
CA GLY A 268 -1.31 0.18 -4.71
C GLY A 268 -1.83 1.07 -3.59
N PHE A 269 -1.28 0.87 -2.39
CA PHE A 269 -1.74 1.48 -1.15
C PHE A 269 -0.69 2.45 -0.57
N PRO A 270 -0.51 3.66 -1.15
CA PRO A 270 0.44 4.62 -0.60
C PRO A 270 0.04 5.05 0.82
N GLY A 271 1.00 4.99 1.75
CA GLY A 271 0.71 5.18 3.16
C GLY A 271 0.42 6.62 3.58
N ARG A 272 1.32 7.56 3.27
CA ARG A 272 1.17 8.98 3.66
C ARG A 272 1.96 9.91 2.76
N THR A 273 1.30 10.97 2.30
CA THR A 273 1.91 12.12 1.63
C THR A 273 1.59 13.41 2.37
N ASN A 274 2.34 14.48 2.07
CA ASN A 274 2.26 15.76 2.77
C ASN A 274 2.41 16.95 1.79
N GLU A 275 1.88 16.82 0.58
CA GLU A 275 2.06 17.79 -0.53
C GLU A 275 1.60 19.21 -0.21
N TYR A 276 0.68 19.38 0.75
CA TYR A 276 0.08 20.68 1.10
C TYR A 276 0.63 21.29 2.40
N LEU A 277 1.83 20.88 2.84
CA LEU A 277 2.44 21.47 4.02
C LEU A 277 2.87 22.93 3.77
N PRO A 278 2.67 23.84 4.75
CA PRO A 278 3.21 25.19 4.66
C PRO A 278 4.73 25.18 4.77
N ALA A 279 5.37 26.24 4.26
CA ALA A 279 6.83 26.41 4.30
C ALA A 279 7.42 26.25 5.71
N THR A 280 6.73 26.72 6.75
CA THR A 280 7.16 26.58 8.16
C THR A 280 7.18 25.13 8.63
N ALA A 281 6.27 24.29 8.15
CA ALA A 281 6.27 22.87 8.47
C ALA A 281 7.41 22.14 7.74
N ILE A 282 7.72 22.55 6.50
CA ILE A 282 8.85 22.01 5.74
C ILE A 282 10.17 22.38 6.44
N ASP A 283 10.34 23.64 6.86
CA ASP A 283 11.50 24.10 7.61
C ASP A 283 11.72 23.31 8.90
N LEU A 284 10.64 23.10 9.68
CA LEU A 284 10.70 22.28 10.89
C LEU A 284 11.12 20.83 10.61
N GLN A 285 10.60 20.22 9.54
CA GLN A 285 10.97 18.85 9.15
C GLN A 285 12.45 18.78 8.77
N ALA A 286 12.90 19.67 7.90
CA ALA A 286 14.24 19.67 7.34
C ALA A 286 15.32 20.03 8.37
N ASN A 287 15.08 21.05 9.19
CA ASN A 287 16.10 21.65 10.03
C ASN A 287 16.09 21.16 11.48
N GLN A 288 15.02 20.48 11.92
CA GLN A 288 14.93 19.98 13.30
C GLN A 288 14.59 18.49 13.37
N ILE A 289 13.47 18.06 12.80
CA ILE A 289 12.95 16.69 13.00
C ILE A 289 13.83 15.65 12.31
N ASN A 290 14.14 15.83 11.03
CA ASN A 290 14.94 14.86 10.27
C ASN A 290 16.38 14.74 10.82
N PRO A 291 17.12 15.83 11.10
CA PRO A 291 18.46 15.74 11.68
C PRO A 291 18.50 14.97 13.01
N ILE A 292 17.50 15.15 13.87
CA ILE A 292 17.40 14.40 15.14
C ILE A 292 17.18 12.91 14.86
N ARG A 293 16.23 12.58 13.98
CA ARG A 293 15.92 11.18 13.64
C ARG A 293 17.11 10.46 12.99
N ILE A 294 17.82 11.14 12.11
CA ILE A 294 19.02 10.61 11.45
C ILE A 294 20.07 10.27 12.51
N ARG A 295 20.46 11.24 13.35
CA ARG A 295 21.49 11.00 14.39
C ARG A 295 21.17 9.84 15.33
N ILE A 296 19.91 9.72 15.77
CA ILE A 296 19.50 8.63 16.67
C ILE A 296 19.56 7.28 15.96
N ARG A 297 19.09 7.22 14.70
CA ARG A 297 19.11 5.98 13.93
C ARG A 297 20.51 5.56 13.54
N ASP A 298 21.38 6.49 13.15
CA ASP A 298 22.79 6.19 12.83
C ASP A 298 23.47 5.50 14.01
N GLN A 299 23.31 6.02 15.23
CA GLN A 299 23.87 5.40 16.43
C GLN A 299 23.30 4.00 16.70
N SER A 300 21.99 3.83 16.52
CA SER A 300 21.35 2.51 16.70
C SER A 300 21.83 1.51 15.66
N LEU A 301 21.90 1.92 14.39
CA LEU A 301 22.32 1.09 13.26
C LEU A 301 23.79 0.70 13.38
N ASP A 302 24.67 1.60 13.82
CA ASP A 302 26.09 1.32 14.06
C ASP A 302 26.30 0.19 15.09
N VAL A 303 25.45 0.12 16.11
CA VAL A 303 25.51 -0.94 17.13
C VAL A 303 24.96 -2.25 16.57
N LEU A 304 23.81 -2.19 15.88
CA LEU A 304 23.18 -3.38 15.30
C LEU A 304 24.04 -4.00 14.20
N ASP A 305 24.59 -3.21 13.28
CA ASP A 305 25.44 -3.69 12.18
C ASP A 305 26.68 -4.42 12.70
N LYS A 306 27.38 -3.84 13.70
CA LYS A 306 28.53 -4.50 14.34
C LYS A 306 28.15 -5.85 14.94
N ALA A 307 27.04 -5.91 15.67
CA ALA A 307 26.57 -7.15 16.28
C ALA A 307 26.22 -8.20 15.21
N MET A 308 25.44 -7.81 14.20
CA MET A 308 24.99 -8.69 13.11
C MET A 308 26.14 -9.19 12.22
N ARG A 309 27.22 -8.43 12.06
CA ARG A 309 28.43 -8.88 11.35
C ARG A 309 29.25 -9.90 12.15
N SER A 310 29.22 -9.80 13.48
CA SER A 310 30.02 -10.65 14.35
C SER A 310 29.35 -11.98 14.72
N ASP A 311 28.02 -12.05 14.67
CA ASP A 311 27.25 -13.22 15.10
C ASP A 311 26.13 -13.57 14.11
N PRO A 312 26.18 -14.75 13.44
CA PRO A 312 25.13 -15.23 12.56
C PRO A 312 23.75 -15.33 13.23
N ALA A 313 23.68 -15.68 14.51
CA ALA A 313 22.40 -15.76 15.23
C ALA A 313 21.80 -14.36 15.41
N ALA A 314 22.61 -13.38 15.82
CA ALA A 314 22.20 -11.97 15.88
C ALA A 314 21.77 -11.46 14.50
N ARG A 315 22.48 -11.82 13.42
CA ARG A 315 22.12 -11.46 12.04
C ARG A 315 20.71 -11.91 11.69
N ILE A 316 20.32 -13.13 12.03
CA ILE A 316 18.96 -13.62 11.81
C ILE A 316 17.97 -12.89 12.72
N GLN A 317 18.26 -12.75 14.02
CA GLN A 317 17.33 -12.17 15.00
C GLN A 317 17.00 -10.68 14.76
N TYR A 318 17.93 -9.93 14.18
CA TYR A 318 17.79 -8.49 13.95
C TYR A 318 17.57 -8.12 12.48
N ALA A 319 17.54 -9.10 11.57
CA ALA A 319 17.42 -8.86 10.13
C ALA A 319 16.30 -7.86 9.77
N SER A 320 15.08 -8.03 10.31
CA SER A 320 13.92 -7.17 9.99
C SER A 320 13.75 -5.95 10.90
N LYS A 321 14.65 -5.76 11.86
CA LYS A 321 14.59 -4.68 12.87
C LYS A 321 15.58 -3.56 12.59
N GLN A 322 16.51 -3.81 11.68
CA GLN A 322 17.43 -2.81 11.14
C GLN A 322 16.66 -1.80 10.30
#